data_AF-A0A536YHX7-F1
#
_entry.id   AF-A0A536YHX7-F1
#
_cell.length_a   1.000
_cell.length_b   1.000
_cell.length_c   1.000
_cell.angle_alpha   90.00
_cell.angle_beta   90.00
_cell.angle_gamma   90.00
#
_symmetry.space_group_name_H-M   'P 1'
#
loop_
_entity.id
_entity.type
_entity.pdbx_description
1 polymer ?
#
loop_
_entity_poly.entity_id
_entity_poly.type
_entity_poly.pdbx_seq_one_letter_code
_entity_poly.pdbx_strand_id
1 'polypeptide(L)'
;ALKEGKRTQLALFMFFTVALGATFLCFQAYEYGHAYSDLNLKLSTGVYGSTFFMLTGFHGFHVTLGALMLSVILARCLAGHFKPENHFAFEAVAWYWHFVDVVWLGLFIFVYWL
;
A
#
# COMPACT_ATOMS: atom_id res chain seq x y z
N ALA A 1 -4.39 1.24 20.77
CA ALA A 1 -4.10 2.69 20.71
C ALA A 1 -5.37 3.55 20.58
N LEU A 2 -6.11 3.48 19.46
CA LEU A 2 -7.32 4.32 19.26
C LEU A 2 -8.42 4.08 20.30
N LYS A 3 -8.76 2.81 20.58
CA LYS A 3 -9.75 2.42 21.61
C LYS A 3 -9.31 2.77 23.04
N GLU A 4 -8.01 2.93 23.27
CA GLU A 4 -7.42 3.31 24.56
C GLU A 4 -7.19 4.83 24.69
N GLY A 5 -7.59 5.63 23.69
CA GLY A 5 -7.39 7.09 23.70
C GLY A 5 -5.93 7.54 23.55
N LYS A 6 -4.98 6.63 23.27
CA LYS A 6 -3.55 6.94 23.12
C LYS A 6 -3.24 7.59 21.77
N ARG A 7 -3.51 8.89 21.67
CA ARG A 7 -3.41 9.68 20.42
C ARG A 7 -2.00 9.76 19.84
N THR A 8 -0.99 10.02 20.67
CA THR A 8 0.41 10.12 20.19
C THR A 8 0.90 8.79 19.63
N GLN A 9 0.60 7.68 20.31
CA GLN A 9 0.98 6.36 19.85
C GLN A 9 0.25 5.96 18.56
N LEU A 10 -1.04 6.31 18.44
CA LEU A 10 -1.80 6.11 17.21
C LEU A 10 -1.19 6.87 16.04
N ALA A 11 -0.89 8.16 16.23
CA ALA A 11 -0.30 8.99 15.19
C ALA A 11 1.08 8.48 14.76
N LEU A 12 1.90 8.04 15.73
CA LEU A 12 3.22 7.47 15.46
C LEU A 12 3.12 6.18 14.62
N PHE A 13 2.24 5.25 14.99
CA PHE A 13 2.05 4.02 14.20
C PHE A 13 1.50 4.30 12.81
N MET A 14 0.51 5.20 12.70
CA MET A 14 -0.02 5.61 11.40
C MET A 14 1.04 6.24 10.51
N PHE A 15 1.91 7.09 11.08
CA PHE A 15 3.04 7.66 10.35
C PHE A 15 3.98 6.58 9.82
N PHE A 16 4.35 5.60 10.64
CA PHE A 16 5.17 4.48 10.19
C PHE A 16 4.48 3.64 9.11
N THR A 17 3.18 3.38 9.21
CA THR A 17 2.44 2.66 8.16
C THR A 17 2.48 3.40 6.83
N VAL A 18 2.24 4.73 6.84
CA VAL A 18 2.31 5.56 5.63
C VAL A 18 3.74 5.58 5.06
N ALA A 19 4.76 5.72 5.91
CA ALA A 19 6.16 5.75 5.49
C ALA A 19 6.61 4.42 4.87
N LEU A 20 6.21 3.28 5.45
CA LEU A 20 6.46 1.97 4.89
C LEU A 20 5.73 1.76 3.56
N GLY A 21 4.48 2.20 3.45
CA GLY A 21 3.73 2.17 2.19
C GLY A 21 4.39 3.01 1.09
N ALA A 22 4.91 4.20 1.43
CA ALA A 22 5.65 5.03 0.48
C ALA A 22 6.96 4.36 0.04
N THR A 23 7.67 3.74 0.99
CA THR A 23 8.92 3.00 0.72
C THR A 23 8.65 1.83 -0.24
N PHE A 24 7.56 1.10 -0.02
CA PHE A 24 7.13 0.03 -0.92
C PHE A 24 6.88 0.54 -2.35
N LEU A 25 6.17 1.66 -2.51
CA LEU A 25 5.94 2.27 -3.82
C LEU A 25 7.24 2.72 -4.50
N CYS A 26 8.21 3.24 -3.74
CA CYS A 26 9.53 3.59 -4.28
C CYS A 26 10.27 2.36 -4.81
N PHE A 27 10.24 1.24 -4.09
CA PHE A 27 10.84 0.00 -4.57
C PHE A 27 10.11 -0.56 -5.79
N GLN A 28 8.78 -0.50 -5.83
CA GLN A 28 7.99 -0.91 -7.01
C GLN A 28 8.35 -0.08 -8.25
N ALA A 29 8.53 1.24 -8.08
CA ALA A 29 8.92 2.12 -9.17
C ALA A 29 10.35 1.84 -9.66
N TYR A 30 11.28 1.60 -8.73
CA TYR A 30 12.64 1.20 -9.07
C TYR A 30 12.67 -0.11 -9.85
N GLU A 31 11.90 -1.11 -9.38
CA GLU A 31 11.78 -2.40 -10.04
C GLU A 31 11.26 -2.26 -11.47
N TYR A 32 10.22 -1.47 -11.71
CA TYR A 32 9.72 -1.24 -13.08
C TYR A 32 10.74 -0.56 -13.97
N GLY A 33 11.53 0.37 -13.43
CA GLY A 33 12.65 0.98 -14.13
C GLY A 33 13.67 -0.07 -14.56
N HIS A 34 14.13 -0.89 -13.62
CA HIS A 34 15.11 -1.95 -13.86
C HIS A 34 14.58 -3.03 -14.81
N ALA A 35 13.32 -3.44 -14.67
CA ALA A 35 12.68 -4.41 -15.55
C ALA A 35 12.60 -3.91 -17.00
N TYR A 36 12.29 -2.62 -17.18
CA TYR A 36 12.20 -2.02 -18.50
C TYR A 36 13.58 -1.79 -19.15
N SER A 37 14.58 -1.33 -18.37
CA SER A 37 15.90 -0.98 -18.89
C SER A 37 16.82 -2.18 -19.07
N ASP A 38 16.91 -3.04 -18.05
CA ASP A 38 17.99 -4.04 -17.94
C ASP A 38 17.51 -5.43 -18.39
N LEU A 39 16.24 -5.75 -18.11
CA LEU A 39 15.62 -7.02 -18.50
C LEU A 39 14.87 -6.96 -19.83
N ASN A 40 14.74 -5.77 -20.44
CA ASN A 40 13.90 -5.50 -21.61
C ASN A 40 12.47 -6.03 -21.48
N LEU A 41 11.99 -6.20 -20.24
CA LEU A 41 10.64 -6.68 -19.95
C LEU A 41 9.70 -5.51 -20.17
N LYS A 42 8.84 -5.63 -21.18
CA LYS A 42 7.84 -4.62 -21.56
C LYS A 42 6.46 -5.26 -21.56
N LEU A 43 5.44 -4.42 -21.53
CA LEU A 43 4.07 -4.85 -21.82
C LEU A 43 3.94 -5.55 -23.18
N SER A 44 4.83 -5.23 -24.13
CA SER A 44 4.86 -5.85 -25.46
C SER A 44 5.74 -7.11 -25.54
N THR A 45 6.54 -7.44 -24.53
CA THR A 45 7.36 -8.67 -24.55
C THR A 45 6.55 -9.86 -24.05
N GLY A 46 5.71 -10.38 -24.94
CA GLY A 46 5.01 -11.65 -24.77
C GLY A 46 4.01 -11.70 -23.61
N VAL A 47 3.54 -12.92 -23.34
CA VAL A 47 2.51 -13.16 -22.32
C VAL A 47 3.04 -12.86 -20.91
N TYR A 48 4.29 -13.23 -20.60
CA TYR A 48 4.86 -13.00 -19.27
C TYR A 48 4.99 -11.50 -18.94
N GLY A 49 5.55 -10.69 -19.84
CA GLY A 49 5.70 -9.25 -19.60
C GLY A 49 4.35 -8.53 -19.43
N SER A 50 3.38 -8.83 -20.28
CA SER A 50 2.03 -8.26 -20.17
C SER A 50 1.31 -8.68 -18.89
N THR A 51 1.37 -9.96 -18.49
CA THR A 51 0.77 -10.44 -17.23
C THR A 51 1.49 -9.85 -16.01
N PHE A 52 2.81 -9.78 -16.01
CA PHE A 52 3.61 -9.18 -14.93
C PHE A 52 3.16 -7.73 -14.66
N PHE A 53 3.22 -6.86 -15.66
CA PHE A 53 2.89 -5.44 -15.48
C PHE A 53 1.40 -5.21 -15.21
N MET A 54 0.51 -6.06 -15.72
CA MET A 54 -0.91 -5.92 -15.44
C MET A 54 -1.26 -6.30 -14.00
N LEU A 55 -0.75 -7.42 -13.50
CA LEU A 55 -1.00 -7.87 -12.12
C LEU A 55 -0.33 -6.96 -11.09
N THR A 56 0.98 -6.72 -11.24
CA THR A 56 1.75 -5.89 -10.31
C THR A 56 1.38 -4.42 -10.44
N GLY A 57 1.08 -3.93 -11.65
CA GLY A 57 0.69 -2.54 -11.91
C GLY A 57 -0.68 -2.20 -11.33
N PHE A 58 -1.68 -3.05 -11.53
CA PHE A 58 -3.01 -2.85 -10.94
C PHE A 58 -2.97 -2.93 -9.42
N HIS A 59 -2.14 -3.83 -8.88
CA HIS A 59 -1.89 -3.88 -7.45
C HIS A 59 -1.20 -2.61 -6.94
N GLY A 60 -0.13 -2.14 -7.60
CA GLY A 60 0.55 -0.89 -7.26
C GLY A 60 -0.36 0.34 -7.28
N PHE A 61 -1.35 0.36 -8.17
CA PHE A 61 -2.43 1.36 -8.16
C PHE A 61 -3.26 1.30 -6.86
N HIS A 62 -3.67 0.11 -6.41
CA HIS A 62 -4.40 -0.06 -5.15
C HIS A 62 -3.55 0.35 -3.95
N VAL A 63 -2.27 0.01 -3.92
CA VAL A 63 -1.33 0.44 -2.87
C VAL A 63 -1.23 1.97 -2.84
N THR A 64 -1.14 2.61 -4.00
CA THR A 64 -1.10 4.08 -4.10
C THR A 64 -2.37 4.72 -3.54
N LEU A 65 -3.55 4.22 -3.92
CA LEU A 65 -4.82 4.67 -3.36
C LEU A 65 -4.88 4.47 -1.85
N GLY A 66 -4.46 3.30 -1.37
CA GLY A 66 -4.40 2.99 0.07
C GLY A 66 -3.48 3.94 0.83
N ALA A 67 -2.32 4.30 0.26
CA ALA A 67 -1.34 5.18 0.89
C ALA A 67 -1.89 6.61 0.99
N LEU A 68 -2.60 7.08 -0.04
CA LEU A 68 -3.30 8.36 -0.01
C LEU A 68 -4.41 8.36 1.06
N MET A 69 -5.22 7.30 1.13
CA MET A 69 -6.27 7.18 2.15
C MET A 69 -5.67 7.18 3.55
N LEU A 70 -4.61 6.40 3.80
CA LEU A 70 -3.91 6.37 5.09
C LEU A 70 -3.31 7.72 5.45
N SER A 71 -2.74 8.44 4.49
CA SER A 71 -2.20 9.80 4.69
C SER A 71 -3.30 10.78 5.12
N VAL A 72 -4.48 10.71 4.50
CA VAL A 72 -5.65 11.50 4.90
C VAL A 72 -6.15 11.10 6.30
N ILE A 73 -6.19 9.80 6.61
CA ILE A 73 -6.57 9.32 7.95
C ILE A 73 -5.57 9.79 9.00
N LEU A 74 -4.26 9.73 8.73
CA LEU A 74 -3.22 10.27 9.62
C LEU A 74 -3.43 11.77 9.90
N ALA A 75 -3.67 12.58 8.86
CA ALA A 75 -3.97 13.99 9.03
C ALA A 75 -5.23 14.22 9.90
N ARG A 76 -6.28 13.43 9.68
CA ARG A 76 -7.51 13.49 10.50
C ARG A 76 -7.30 13.00 11.94
N CYS A 77 -6.41 12.04 12.16
CA CYS A 77 -6.00 11.60 13.50
C CYS A 77 -5.27 12.72 14.24
N LEU A 78 -4.36 13.43 13.57
CA LEU A 78 -3.63 14.57 14.14
C LEU A 78 -4.57 15.75 14.45
N ALA A 79 -5.58 16.00 13.61
CA ALA A 79 -6.64 16.97 13.86
C ALA A 79 -7.63 16.55 14.97
N GLY A 80 -7.51 15.34 15.53
CA GLY A 80 -8.35 14.87 16.63
C GLY A 80 -9.79 14.51 16.23
N HIS A 81 -10.05 14.26 14.95
CA HIS A 81 -11.41 13.99 14.43
C HIS A 81 -11.99 12.62 14.82
N PHE A 82 -11.19 11.72 15.40
CA PHE A 82 -11.63 10.38 15.77
C PHE A 82 -11.84 10.24 17.28
N LYS A 83 -13.00 9.68 17.65
CA LYS A 83 -13.33 9.27 19.02
C LYS A 83 -13.31 7.74 19.12
N PRO A 84 -13.04 7.15 20.30
CA PRO A 84 -13.03 5.70 20.49
C PRO A 84 -14.35 5.02 20.10
N GLU A 85 -15.46 5.75 20.13
CA GLU A 85 -16.80 5.25 19.81
C GLU A 85 -17.15 5.41 18.32
N ASN A 86 -16.54 6.42 17.67
CA ASN A 86 -16.89 6.85 16.32
C ASN A 86 -15.62 6.98 15.46
N HIS A 87 -15.20 5.84 14.90
CA HIS A 87 -13.96 5.72 14.12
C HIS A 87 -14.09 4.81 12.89
N PHE A 88 -15.30 4.64 12.36
CA PHE A 88 -15.56 3.78 11.20
C PHE A 88 -14.65 4.09 10.01
N ALA A 89 -14.42 5.37 9.68
CA ALA A 89 -13.55 5.73 8.56
C ALA A 89 -12.09 5.28 8.76
N PHE A 90 -11.61 5.24 10.00
CA PHE A 90 -10.28 4.69 10.32
C PHE A 90 -10.28 3.18 10.09
N GLU A 91 -11.28 2.46 10.62
CA GLU A 91 -11.37 1.00 10.46
C GLU A 91 -11.52 0.58 9.00
N ALA A 92 -12.36 1.28 8.23
CA ALA A 92 -12.57 0.98 6.81
C ALA A 92 -11.27 1.11 5.99
N VAL A 93 -10.48 2.16 6.23
CA VAL A 93 -9.19 2.36 5.55
C VAL A 93 -8.14 1.35 6.03
N ALA A 94 -8.13 0.99 7.32
CA ALA A 94 -7.25 -0.06 7.84
C ALA A 94 -7.55 -1.42 7.20
N TRP A 95 -8.83 -1.78 7.05
CA TRP A 95 -9.25 -3.00 6.35
C TRP A 95 -8.87 -2.98 4.88
N TYR A 96 -9.05 -1.84 4.20
CA TYR A 96 -8.60 -1.68 2.82
C TYR A 96 -7.08 -1.92 2.69
N TRP A 97 -6.28 -1.33 3.58
CA TRP A 97 -4.83 -1.52 3.56
C TRP A 97 -4.42 -2.98 3.78
N HIS A 98 -4.99 -3.65 4.78
CA HIS A 98 -4.71 -5.06 5.02
C HIS A 98 -5.16 -5.97 3.88
N PHE A 99 -6.28 -5.67 3.23
CA PHE A 99 -6.71 -6.40 2.04
C PHE A 99 -5.66 -6.30 0.91
N VAL A 100 -5.15 -5.09 0.67
CA VAL A 100 -4.10 -4.87 -0.33
C VAL A 100 -2.84 -5.66 0.05
N ASP A 101 -2.39 -5.62 1.31
CA ASP A 101 -1.22 -6.41 1.78
C ASP A 101 -1.39 -7.92 1.50
N VAL A 102 -2.57 -8.48 1.76
CA VAL A 102 -2.84 -9.91 1.52
C VAL A 102 -2.77 -10.26 0.03
N VAL A 103 -3.28 -9.39 -0.85
CA VAL A 103 -3.15 -9.58 -2.31
C VAL A 103 -1.68 -9.57 -2.73
N TRP A 104 -0.86 -8.71 -2.13
CA TRP A 104 0.56 -8.66 -2.43
C TRP A 104 1.29 -9.96 -2.08
N LEU A 105 0.99 -10.56 -0.93
CA LEU A 105 1.58 -11.86 -0.55
C LEU A 105 1.28 -12.94 -1.59
N GLY A 106 0.06 -12.95 -2.14
CA GLY A 106 -0.30 -13.84 -3.24
C GLY A 106 0.52 -13.57 -4.50
N LEU A 107 0.57 -12.30 -4.94
CA LEU A 107 1.36 -11.91 -6.12
C LEU A 107 2.84 -12.25 -5.96
N PHE A 108 3.42 -12.02 -4.78
CA PHE A 108 4.80 -12.33 -4.49
C PHE A 108 5.10 -13.81 -4.74
N ILE A 109 4.25 -14.71 -4.23
CA ILE A 109 4.41 -16.15 -4.42
C ILE A 109 4.30 -16.55 -5.89
N PHE A 110 3.30 -16.05 -6.63
CA PHE A 110 3.03 -16.51 -7.99
C PHE A 110 3.88 -15.84 -9.09
N VAL A 111 4.39 -14.64 -8.84
CA VAL A 111 5.13 -13.86 -9.85
C VAL A 111 6.64 -13.96 -9.64
N TYR A 112 7.10 -14.05 -8.39
CA TYR A 112 8.52 -14.04 -8.06
C TYR A 112 9.07 -15.37 -7.57
N TRP A 113 8.28 -16.15 -6.83
CA TRP A 113 8.77 -17.39 -6.22
C TRP A 113 8.57 -18.63 -7.10
N LEU A 114 7.38 -18.78 -7.67
CA LEU A 114 7.01 -19.85 -8.60
C LEU A 114 7.45 -19.53 -10.03
#